data_AF-A0A2N7PXZ8-F1
#
_entry.id   AF-A0A2N7PXZ8-F1
#
_cell.length_a   1.000
_cell.length_b   1.000
_cell.length_c   1.000
_cell.angle_alpha   90.00
_cell.angle_beta   90.00
_cell.angle_gamma   90.00
#
_symmetry.space_group_name_H-M   'P 1'
#
loop_
_entity.id
_entity.type
_entity.pdbx_description
1 polymer ?
#
loop_
_entity_poly.entity_id
_entity_poly.type
_entity_poly.pdbx_seq_one_letter_code
_entity_poly.pdbx_strand_id
1 'polypeptide(L)'
;MPARYRSIKIREDIYNLIKDYKQKHKVPISTAVAHAVSFLQQAERKPKVKENLPLADKVSWYITKTVMSAGAFKENPNEQNFNYLMQNLSDMKKRLGAEISFAQEAAQKMMAKKKENWTVEEKIEYNTAVKSLVLQLLWLLENTIEHSQEQQK
;
A
#
# COMPACT_ATOMS: atom_id res chain seq x y z
N MET A 1 -23.71 15.67 -18.45
CA MET A 1 -25.09 15.13 -18.47
C MET A 1 -25.75 15.41 -17.12
N PRO A 2 -27.04 15.78 -17.05
CA PRO A 2 -27.71 15.99 -15.76
C PRO A 2 -27.80 14.69 -14.96
N ALA A 3 -27.60 14.79 -13.64
CA ALA A 3 -27.67 13.64 -12.74
C ALA A 3 -29.11 13.09 -12.68
N ARG A 4 -29.26 11.77 -12.87
CA ARG A 4 -30.55 11.07 -12.74
C ARG A 4 -30.70 10.56 -11.30
N TYR A 5 -31.71 11.04 -10.60
CA TYR A 5 -31.98 10.66 -9.21
C TYR A 5 -33.01 9.52 -9.12
N ARG A 6 -32.82 8.63 -8.14
CA ARG A 6 -33.78 7.57 -7.79
C ARG A 6 -33.96 7.54 -6.27
N SER A 7 -35.16 7.23 -5.80
CA SER A 7 -35.46 7.06 -4.39
C SER A 7 -35.40 5.59 -3.98
N ILE A 8 -34.92 5.34 -2.77
CA ILE A 8 -34.91 4.01 -2.14
C ILE A 8 -35.66 4.10 -0.80
N LYS A 9 -36.49 3.11 -0.50
CA LYS A 9 -37.09 2.97 0.83
C LYS A 9 -36.15 2.12 1.68
N ILE A 10 -35.73 2.67 2.81
CA ILE A 10 -34.86 1.99 3.78
C ILE A 10 -35.52 2.01 5.15
N ARG A 11 -35.11 1.09 6.02
CA ARG A 11 -35.55 1.06 7.41
C ARG A 11 -35.04 2.28 8.17
N GLU A 12 -35.79 2.70 9.17
CA GLU A 12 -35.52 3.92 9.96
C GLU A 12 -34.20 3.84 10.74
N ASP A 13 -33.87 2.68 11.29
CA ASP A 13 -32.60 2.42 11.98
C ASP A 13 -31.39 2.65 11.06
N ILE A 14 -31.45 2.15 9.82
CA ILE A 14 -30.39 2.35 8.82
C ILE A 14 -30.31 3.82 8.39
N TYR A 15 -31.46 4.49 8.24
CA TYR A 15 -31.48 5.91 7.91
C TYR A 15 -30.77 6.74 8.98
N ASN A 16 -31.04 6.46 10.26
CA ASN A 16 -30.41 7.15 11.38
C ASN A 16 -28.89 6.93 11.41
N LEU A 17 -28.43 5.70 11.17
CA LEU A 17 -26.98 5.42 11.04
C LEU A 17 -26.31 6.24 9.93
N ILE A 18 -26.94 6.33 8.76
CA ILE A 18 -26.40 7.12 7.64
C ILE A 18 -26.44 8.61 7.96
N LYS A 19 -27.47 9.08 8.66
CA LYS A 19 -27.63 10.47 9.10
C LYS A 19 -26.53 10.87 10.09
N ASP A 20 -26.22 10.02 11.06
CA ASP A 20 -25.15 10.26 12.03
C ASP A 20 -23.79 10.32 11.33
N TYR A 21 -23.54 9.40 10.38
CA TYR A 21 -22.35 9.42 9.55
C TYR A 21 -22.24 10.71 8.72
N LYS A 22 -23.34 11.14 8.09
CA LYS A 22 -23.42 12.42 7.37
C LYS A 22 -23.05 13.59 8.29
N GLN A 23 -23.59 13.64 9.51
CA GLN A 23 -23.33 14.75 10.44
C GLN A 23 -21.86 14.79 10.86
N LYS A 24 -21.27 13.63 11.16
CA LYS A 24 -19.87 13.50 11.55
C LYS A 24 -18.90 13.87 10.44
N HIS A 25 -19.19 13.45 9.20
CA HIS A 25 -18.25 13.58 8.07
C HIS A 25 -18.62 14.68 7.07
N LYS A 26 -19.72 15.41 7.28
CA LYS A 26 -20.21 16.53 6.43
C LYS A 26 -20.35 16.16 4.95
N VAL A 27 -20.77 14.93 4.64
CA VAL A 27 -20.98 14.43 3.28
C VAL A 27 -22.46 14.25 2.95
N PRO A 28 -22.89 14.36 1.68
CA PRO A 28 -24.24 14.00 1.26
C PRO A 28 -24.57 12.53 1.55
N ILE A 29 -25.84 12.24 1.83
CA ILE A 29 -26.34 10.87 2.12
C ILE A 29 -26.01 9.91 0.97
N SER A 30 -26.16 10.37 -0.28
CA SER A 30 -25.82 9.59 -1.47
C SER A 30 -24.35 9.16 -1.50
N THR A 31 -23.45 10.06 -1.12
CA THR A 31 -22.00 9.80 -1.04
C THR A 31 -21.68 8.80 0.08
N ALA A 32 -22.33 8.94 1.24
CA ALA A 32 -22.15 8.00 2.35
C ALA A 32 -22.57 6.57 1.96
N VAL A 33 -23.71 6.43 1.29
CA VAL A 33 -24.19 5.14 0.78
C VAL A 33 -23.24 4.58 -0.30
N ALA A 34 -22.76 5.42 -1.22
CA ALA A 34 -21.82 5.00 -2.25
C ALA A 34 -20.50 4.47 -1.67
N HIS A 35 -19.99 5.11 -0.61
CA HIS A 35 -18.79 4.64 0.09
C HIS A 35 -19.01 3.29 0.77
N ALA A 36 -20.15 3.12 1.46
CA ALA A 36 -20.50 1.87 2.12
C ALA A 36 -20.63 0.70 1.13
N VAL A 37 -21.32 0.93 0.00
CA VAL A 37 -21.47 -0.09 -1.06
C VAL A 37 -20.12 -0.44 -1.68
N SER A 38 -19.28 0.57 -1.98
CA SER A 38 -17.93 0.36 -2.50
C SER A 38 -17.08 -0.49 -1.56
N PHE A 39 -17.16 -0.23 -0.24
CA PHE A 39 -16.44 -0.99 0.78
C PHE A 39 -16.90 -2.45 0.83
N LEU A 40 -18.21 -2.71 0.79
CA LEU A 40 -18.75 -4.07 0.78
C LEU A 40 -18.33 -4.83 -0.49
N GLN A 41 -18.37 -4.18 -1.65
CA GLN A 41 -17.90 -4.76 -2.91
C GLN A 41 -16.40 -5.10 -2.88
N GLN A 42 -15.59 -4.32 -2.16
CA GLN A 42 -14.18 -4.63 -1.96
C GLN A 42 -13.97 -5.79 -0.98
N ALA A 43 -14.79 -5.88 0.08
CA ALA A 43 -14.70 -6.93 1.09
C ALA A 43 -15.15 -8.32 0.59
N GLU A 44 -16.15 -8.39 -0.29
CA GLU A 44 -16.66 -9.65 -0.86
C GLU A 44 -15.71 -10.27 -1.90
N ARG A 45 -14.79 -9.49 -2.47
CA ARG A 45 -13.77 -10.00 -3.39
C ARG A 45 -12.61 -10.63 -2.60
N LYS A 46 -12.55 -11.97 -2.47
CA LYS A 46 -11.36 -12.76 -2.00
C LYS A 46 -11.00 -13.86 -3.04
N PRO A 47 -9.75 -14.39 -3.15
CA PRO A 47 -8.41 -13.89 -2.85
C PRO A 47 -7.51 -13.85 -4.12
N LYS A 48 -8.07 -13.50 -5.30
CA LYS A 48 -7.27 -13.23 -6.54
C LYS A 48 -6.97 -11.74 -6.75
N VAL A 49 -7.39 -10.89 -5.81
CA VAL A 49 -7.56 -9.42 -5.96
C VAL A 49 -6.27 -8.60 -5.99
N LYS A 50 -5.10 -9.20 -5.72
CA LYS A 50 -3.84 -8.44 -5.66
C LYS A 50 -3.41 -7.81 -7.00
N GLU A 51 -4.04 -8.21 -8.11
CA GLU A 51 -3.86 -7.58 -9.44
C GLU A 51 -4.85 -6.42 -9.70
N ASN A 52 -6.02 -6.41 -9.04
CA ASN A 52 -7.10 -5.43 -9.26
C ASN A 52 -7.29 -4.46 -8.09
N LEU A 53 -6.28 -4.30 -7.23
CA LEU A 53 -6.28 -3.19 -6.26
C LEU A 53 -6.18 -1.86 -7.02
N PRO A 54 -6.89 -0.81 -6.58
CA PRO A 54 -6.51 0.56 -6.96
C PRO A 54 -5.00 0.72 -6.79
N LEU A 55 -4.33 1.35 -7.75
CA LEU A 55 -2.87 1.40 -7.77
C LEU A 55 -2.29 1.94 -6.45
N ALA A 56 -2.95 2.93 -5.84
CA ALA A 56 -2.59 3.49 -4.55
C ALA A 56 -2.57 2.43 -3.43
N ASP A 57 -3.59 1.58 -3.35
CA ASP A 57 -3.65 0.49 -2.36
C ASP A 57 -2.58 -0.56 -2.61
N LYS A 58 -2.34 -0.89 -3.89
CA LYS A 58 -1.28 -1.83 -4.29
C LYS A 58 0.08 -1.29 -3.84
N VAL A 59 0.39 -0.04 -4.17
CA VAL A 59 1.64 0.64 -3.79
C VAL A 59 1.78 0.72 -2.26
N SER A 60 0.76 1.19 -1.56
CA SER A 60 0.73 1.30 -0.09
C SER A 60 0.99 -0.05 0.59
N TRP A 61 0.41 -1.13 0.08
CA TRP A 61 0.61 -2.49 0.59
C TRP A 61 2.05 -2.97 0.45
N TYR A 62 2.66 -2.72 -0.72
CA TYR A 62 4.05 -3.10 -0.97
C TYR A 62 5.05 -2.26 -0.17
N ILE A 63 4.77 -0.97 0.03
CA ILE A 63 5.51 -0.11 0.97
C ILE A 63 5.45 -0.72 2.37
N THR A 64 4.23 -0.98 2.86
CA THR A 64 3.98 -1.49 4.22
C THR A 64 4.73 -2.79 4.49
N LYS A 65 4.57 -3.81 3.63
CA LYS A 65 5.26 -5.09 3.81
C LYS A 65 6.77 -4.94 3.85
N THR A 66 7.31 -4.16 2.92
CA THR A 66 8.75 -4.03 2.76
C THR A 66 9.34 -3.33 3.97
N VAL A 67 8.77 -2.21 4.40
CA VAL A 67 9.20 -1.49 5.60
C VAL A 67 9.09 -2.36 6.84
N MET A 68 7.99 -3.11 7.01
CA MET A 68 7.83 -4.02 8.15
C MET A 68 8.88 -5.14 8.15
N SER A 69 9.07 -5.84 7.03
CA SER A 69 10.10 -6.89 6.94
C SER A 69 11.52 -6.33 7.07
N ALA A 70 11.75 -5.12 6.57
CA ALA A 70 13.03 -4.46 6.67
C ALA A 70 13.37 -4.06 8.11
N GLY A 71 12.38 -3.55 8.85
CA GLY A 71 12.49 -3.28 10.27
C GLY A 71 12.71 -4.55 11.09
N ALA A 72 11.95 -5.62 10.81
CA ALA A 72 12.11 -6.91 11.48
C ALA A 72 13.50 -7.51 11.27
N PHE A 73 14.03 -7.46 10.04
CA PHE A 73 15.40 -7.89 9.75
C PHE A 73 16.44 -7.04 10.48
N LYS A 74 16.29 -5.71 10.47
CA LYS A 74 17.22 -4.81 11.17
C LYS A 74 17.21 -5.02 12.69
N GLU A 75 16.05 -5.32 13.25
CA GLU A 75 15.90 -5.58 14.68
C GLU A 75 16.40 -6.97 15.08
N ASN A 76 16.15 -7.98 14.26
CA ASN A 76 16.59 -9.35 14.52
C ASN A 76 17.04 -10.01 13.21
N PRO A 77 18.34 -9.89 12.84
CA PRO A 77 18.87 -10.45 11.60
C PRO A 77 19.07 -11.95 11.77
N ASN A 78 18.05 -12.69 11.35
CA ASN A 78 18.10 -14.13 11.21
C ASN A 78 17.64 -14.52 9.80
N GLU A 79 17.87 -15.78 9.45
CA GLU A 79 17.57 -16.31 8.12
C GLU A 79 16.09 -16.15 7.75
N GLN A 80 15.18 -16.34 8.69
CA GLN A 80 13.75 -16.18 8.46
C GLN A 80 13.38 -14.74 8.09
N ASN A 81 13.84 -13.76 8.87
CA ASN A 81 13.55 -12.34 8.62
C ASN A 81 14.22 -11.85 7.32
N PHE A 82 15.43 -12.32 7.04
CA PHE A 82 16.11 -12.04 5.78
C PHE A 82 15.33 -12.61 4.59
N ASN A 83 14.89 -13.86 4.67
CA ASN A 83 14.11 -14.51 3.60
C ASN A 83 12.77 -13.80 3.37
N TYR A 84 12.09 -13.35 4.43
CA TYR A 84 10.86 -12.55 4.28
C TYR A 84 11.12 -11.22 3.57
N LEU A 85 12.19 -10.51 3.92
CA LEU A 85 12.58 -9.29 3.22
C LEU A 85 12.88 -9.58 1.75
N MET A 86 13.69 -10.59 1.44
CA MET A 86 14.05 -10.97 0.07
C MET A 86 12.83 -11.35 -0.77
N GLN A 87 11.88 -12.09 -0.18
CA GLN A 87 10.63 -12.43 -0.84
C GLN A 87 9.80 -11.18 -1.16
N ASN A 88 9.67 -10.25 -0.21
CA ASN A 88 8.94 -9.00 -0.43
C ASN A 88 9.59 -8.13 -1.52
N LEU A 89 10.92 -8.04 -1.55
CA LEU A 89 11.66 -7.36 -2.62
C LEU A 89 11.42 -8.04 -3.98
N SER A 90 11.48 -9.37 -4.04
CA SER A 90 11.20 -10.13 -5.27
C SER A 90 9.78 -9.88 -5.79
N ASP A 91 8.78 -9.91 -4.90
CA ASP A 91 7.40 -9.62 -5.26
C ASP A 91 7.24 -8.16 -5.73
N MET A 92 7.92 -7.22 -5.10
CA MET A 92 7.88 -5.80 -5.49
C MET A 92 8.43 -5.61 -6.91
N LYS A 93 9.60 -6.19 -7.22
CA LYS A 93 10.16 -6.17 -8.59
C LYS A 93 9.20 -6.80 -9.60
N LYS A 94 8.69 -8.00 -9.31
CA LYS A 94 7.80 -8.74 -10.21
C LYS A 94 6.47 -8.03 -10.47
N ARG A 95 5.90 -7.36 -9.46
CA ARG A 95 4.51 -6.83 -9.54
C ARG A 95 4.42 -5.34 -9.80
N LEU A 96 5.47 -4.58 -9.50
CA LEU A 96 5.51 -3.13 -9.62
C LEU A 96 6.68 -2.65 -10.49
N GLY A 97 7.56 -3.53 -10.94
CA GLY A 97 8.74 -3.15 -11.73
C GLY A 97 9.76 -2.32 -10.94
N ALA A 98 9.72 -2.39 -9.60
CA ALA A 98 10.65 -1.65 -8.74
C ALA A 98 12.08 -2.17 -8.89
N GLU A 99 13.04 -1.26 -8.76
CA GLU A 99 14.47 -1.59 -8.83
C GLU A 99 15.00 -1.87 -7.43
N ILE A 100 15.31 -3.13 -7.17
CA ILE A 100 15.54 -3.64 -5.81
C ILE A 100 17.01 -3.89 -5.49
N SER A 101 17.91 -3.79 -6.46
CA SER A 101 19.29 -4.26 -6.33
C SER A 101 20.01 -3.59 -5.17
N PHE A 102 19.86 -2.27 -5.00
CA PHE A 102 20.50 -1.53 -3.91
C PHE A 102 20.05 -2.02 -2.51
N ALA A 103 18.76 -2.29 -2.32
CA ALA A 103 18.24 -2.80 -1.06
C ALA A 103 18.62 -4.27 -0.81
N GLN A 104 18.68 -5.08 -1.87
CA GLN A 104 19.14 -6.46 -1.77
C GLN A 104 20.60 -6.54 -1.37
N GLU A 105 21.48 -5.77 -2.03
CA GLU A 105 22.91 -5.73 -1.74
C GLU A 105 23.18 -5.24 -0.30
N ALA A 106 22.52 -4.17 0.13
CA ALA A 106 22.65 -3.66 1.49
C ALA A 106 22.21 -4.71 2.54
N ALA A 107 21.08 -5.40 2.30
CA ALA A 107 20.61 -6.45 3.19
C ALA A 107 21.56 -7.67 3.22
N GLN A 108 22.08 -8.08 2.06
CA GLN A 108 23.03 -9.20 1.94
C GLN A 108 24.34 -8.90 2.68
N LYS A 109 24.88 -7.69 2.50
CA LYS A 109 26.09 -7.22 3.18
C LYS A 109 25.92 -7.26 4.71
N MET A 110 24.75 -6.87 5.20
CA MET A 110 24.43 -6.93 6.62
C MET A 110 24.25 -8.37 7.12
N MET A 111 23.56 -9.23 6.35
CA MET A 111 23.33 -10.63 6.71
C MET A 111 24.61 -11.47 6.75
N ALA A 112 25.62 -11.11 5.95
CA ALA A 112 26.94 -11.76 5.95
C ALA A 112 27.73 -11.55 7.26
N LYS A 113 27.25 -10.66 8.14
CA LYS A 113 27.90 -10.30 9.40
C LYS A 113 26.93 -10.50 10.56
N LYS A 114 27.47 -10.75 11.75
CA LYS A 114 26.65 -10.70 12.96
C LYS A 114 26.21 -9.27 13.26
N LYS A 115 25.02 -9.11 13.86
CA LYS A 115 24.40 -7.80 14.16
C LYS A 115 25.32 -6.86 14.92
N GLU A 116 26.12 -7.41 15.84
CA GLU A 116 27.01 -6.65 16.72
C GLU A 116 28.14 -5.97 15.93
N ASN A 117 28.47 -6.48 14.74
CA ASN A 117 29.53 -5.99 13.89
C ASN A 117 29.04 -5.00 12.83
N TRP A 118 27.75 -4.65 12.82
CA TRP A 118 27.20 -3.68 11.88
C TRP A 118 27.65 -2.26 12.22
N THR A 119 28.29 -1.60 11.26
CA THR A 119 28.70 -0.21 11.43
C THR A 119 27.50 0.75 11.34
N VAL A 120 27.71 2.00 11.76
CA VAL A 120 26.69 3.04 11.64
C VAL A 120 26.40 3.33 10.17
N GLU A 121 27.44 3.36 9.33
CA GLU A 121 27.36 3.59 7.89
C GLU A 121 26.53 2.50 7.21
N GLU A 122 26.73 1.23 7.55
CA GLU A 122 25.95 0.12 6.99
C GLU A 122 24.47 0.21 7.37
N LYS A 123 24.17 0.61 8.61
CA LYS A 123 22.78 0.84 9.06
C LYS A 123 22.16 2.02 8.32
N ILE A 124 22.93 3.06 8.01
CA ILE A 124 22.47 4.23 7.23
C ILE A 124 22.24 3.84 5.78
N GLU A 125 23.19 3.14 5.16
CA GLU A 125 23.13 2.63 3.80
C GLU A 125 21.87 1.78 3.60
N TYR A 126 21.61 0.85 4.51
CA TYR A 126 20.41 0.02 4.48
C TYR A 126 19.11 0.82 4.60
N ASN A 127 19.02 1.75 5.56
CA ASN A 127 17.83 2.60 5.68
C ASN A 127 17.63 3.47 4.44
N THR A 128 18.73 3.94 3.84
CA THR A 128 18.71 4.73 2.62
C THR A 128 18.19 3.90 1.46
N ALA A 129 18.67 2.67 1.30
CA ALA A 129 18.19 1.75 0.27
C ALA A 129 16.70 1.44 0.40
N VAL A 130 16.21 1.16 1.62
CA VAL A 130 14.78 0.93 1.88
C VAL A 130 13.95 2.19 1.64
N LYS A 131 14.43 3.37 2.06
CA LYS A 131 13.76 4.66 1.80
C LYS A 131 13.67 4.94 0.30
N SER A 132 14.73 4.67 -0.46
CA SER A 132 14.74 4.85 -1.92
C SER A 132 13.70 3.98 -2.62
N LEU A 133 13.46 2.76 -2.15
CA LEU A 133 12.36 1.92 -2.65
C LEU A 133 10.99 2.56 -2.41
N VAL A 134 10.76 3.08 -1.20
CA VAL A 134 9.51 3.78 -0.89
C VAL A 134 9.32 4.97 -1.81
N LEU A 135 10.38 5.78 -2.02
CA LEU A 135 10.33 6.92 -2.92
C LEU A 135 10.00 6.51 -4.36
N GLN A 136 10.64 5.45 -4.87
CA GLN A 136 10.37 4.93 -6.21
C GLN A 136 8.90 4.51 -6.38
N LEU A 137 8.33 3.86 -5.37
CA LEU A 137 6.93 3.42 -5.40
C LEU A 137 5.94 4.59 -5.35
N LEU A 138 6.26 5.65 -4.59
CA LEU A 138 5.46 6.87 -4.56
C LEU A 138 5.50 7.59 -5.92
N TRP A 139 6.68 7.67 -6.54
CA TRP A 139 6.84 8.26 -7.87
C TRP A 139 6.08 7.48 -8.96
N LEU A 140 6.12 6.14 -8.90
CA LEU A 140 5.31 5.28 -9.76
C LEU A 140 3.81 5.59 -9.62
N LEU A 141 3.33 5.80 -8.40
CA LEU A 141 1.93 6.13 -8.15
C LEU A 141 1.55 7.48 -8.75
N GLU A 142 2.35 8.51 -8.52
CA GLU A 142 2.14 9.87 -9.02
C GLU A 142 2.06 9.91 -10.55
N ASN A 143 3.07 9.37 -11.23
CA ASN A 143 3.11 9.34 -12.70
C ASN A 143 1.89 8.63 -13.28
N THR A 144 1.48 7.50 -12.69
CA THR A 144 0.35 6.74 -13.24
C THR A 144 -0.98 7.48 -13.06
N ILE A 145 -1.11 8.26 -11.99
CA ILE A 145 -2.29 9.12 -11.77
C ILE A 145 -2.32 10.24 -12.82
N GLU A 146 -1.21 10.93 -13.06
CA GLU A 146 -1.11 12.01 -14.06
C GLU A 146 -1.50 11.53 -15.46
N HIS A 147 -0.94 10.40 -15.91
CA HIS A 147 -1.24 9.84 -17.22
C HIS A 147 -2.71 9.40 -17.36
N SER A 148 -3.35 8.98 -16.27
CA SER A 148 -4.77 8.64 -16.26
C SER A 148 -5.69 9.87 -16.36
N GLN A 149 -5.24 11.03 -15.88
CA GLN A 149 -5.98 12.29 -15.95
C GLN A 149 -5.85 12.96 -17.32
N GLU A 150 -4.70 12.82 -17.99
CA GLU A 150 -4.49 13.34 -19.34
C GLU A 150 -5.30 12.57 -20.40
N GLN A 151 -5.46 11.26 -20.26
CA GLN A 151 -6.25 10.43 -21.19
C GLN A 151 -7.78 10.62 -21.06
N GLN A 152 -8.24 11.33 -20.03
CA GLN A 152 -9.66 11.61 -19.79
C GLN A 152 -10.07 13.04 -20.20
N LYS A 153 -9.12 13.85 -20.68
CA LYS A 153 -9.36 15.18 -21.25
C LYS A 153 -9.44 15.11 -22.77
#